data_AF-A0A7S3IAK3-F1
#
_entry.id   AF-A0A7S3IAK3-F1
#
_cell.length_a   1.000
_cell.length_b   1.000
_cell.length_c   1.000
_cell.angle_alpha   90.00
_cell.angle_beta   90.00
_cell.angle_gamma   90.00
#
_symmetry.space_group_name_H-M   'P 1'
#
loop_
_entity.id
_entity.type
_entity.pdbx_description
1 polymer ?
#
loop_
_entity_poly.entity_id
_entity_poly.type
_entity_poly.pdbx_seq_one_letter_code
_entity_poly.pdbx_strand_id
1 'polypeptide(L)'
;NRVRKSKKMPPRRGGAADPEKKKRDFEEFYGSEEYKHLQFLFKMRKQSEHELKDLHNGSDDILGEWTDILAAVFKLVEGFKVPGRKSKSYDQNIFRTMVFKRVQDDFIKIDGVTYEVVNSVNQDHFDCKEKFLNIFFHIEQGMDDDYLQVDTLAGWKKDLINKLKDFEKKYVKHAKSTNPILSKIHLDSMQPVVDLYNACVNLDNFHKLSKTRSFPEFRKKALTEKFVQHLTIVCEILKCYPNPEGKMLDQEYSIAHILELLELEGWEQVPPIRFYFEPLQKAYRELVKVLRDMHKAGPLHCSYYVERNLEMTKKIFELVRQYNMVSILAGDELKRDQFKFIYKIHDMVYSSALKDYYLTSAPNSVLRETVIPELTVFFSMLHVRDIDDKKRSDDLKKKKKAEERAALGLSEEEEEELKLDLPTQPTTKKGKKKVEIDPEIIEQARIAALFKRELARYGRTWVWEGYYKDDEDRKNAWLAGAAALRKINDQVLEDIEDFLMLKGFKQGPGMLNIEAIHKRIQNDVQQKRERLAMEQSSIQEKKEAEEDKTDDPFELGEVEDQKRKFIAKYRPHEKVWNFIQ
;
A
#
# COMPACT_ATOMS: atom_id res chain seq x y z
N ASN A 1 -80.42 60.11 28.44
CA ASN A 1 -79.35 59.23 28.97
C ASN A 1 -78.75 58.34 27.87
N ARG A 2 -77.72 58.82 27.16
CA ARG A 2 -76.82 57.99 26.33
C ARG A 2 -75.38 58.38 26.68
N VAL A 3 -74.73 57.52 27.46
CA VAL A 3 -73.34 57.70 27.94
C VAL A 3 -72.37 57.33 26.82
N ARG A 4 -71.55 58.29 26.39
CA ARG A 4 -70.45 58.11 25.45
C ARG A 4 -69.31 57.33 26.14
N LYS A 5 -68.94 56.16 25.61
CA LYS A 5 -67.73 55.42 26.01
C LYS A 5 -66.49 56.24 25.62
N SER A 6 -65.63 56.52 26.61
CA SER A 6 -64.36 57.19 26.42
C SER A 6 -63.39 56.31 25.62
N LYS A 7 -62.78 56.90 24.59
CA LYS A 7 -61.64 56.33 23.86
C LYS A 7 -60.45 56.21 24.83
N LYS A 8 -59.99 54.99 25.10
CA LYS A 8 -58.68 54.75 25.74
C LYS A 8 -57.59 55.35 24.84
N MET A 9 -56.77 56.23 25.40
CA MET A 9 -55.58 56.77 24.74
C MET A 9 -54.59 55.62 24.42
N PRO A 10 -53.86 55.70 23.29
CA PRO A 10 -52.80 54.74 22.99
C PRO A 10 -51.67 54.83 24.02
N PRO A 11 -50.95 53.73 24.30
CA PRO A 11 -49.87 53.74 25.27
C PRO A 11 -48.79 54.73 24.83
N ARG A 12 -48.31 55.58 25.76
CA ARG A 12 -47.12 56.40 25.55
C ARG A 12 -46.01 55.52 24.98
N ARG A 13 -45.52 55.83 23.77
CA ARG A 13 -44.28 55.25 23.22
C ARG A 13 -43.21 55.37 24.31
N GLY A 14 -42.59 54.24 24.67
CA GLY A 14 -41.66 54.15 25.79
C GLY A 14 -40.66 55.29 25.78
N GLY A 15 -40.55 56.00 26.90
CA GLY A 15 -39.50 57.00 27.09
C GLY A 15 -38.15 56.36 26.82
N ALA A 16 -37.26 57.11 26.17
CA ALA A 16 -35.88 56.67 25.94
C ALA A 16 -35.31 56.12 27.25
N ALA A 17 -34.85 54.86 27.22
CA ALA A 17 -34.25 54.25 28.39
C ALA A 17 -33.07 55.11 28.86
N ASP A 18 -32.94 55.25 30.18
CA ASP A 18 -31.87 55.98 30.84
C ASP A 18 -30.49 55.57 30.28
N PRO A 19 -29.69 56.51 29.73
CA PRO A 19 -28.36 56.24 29.19
C PRO A 19 -27.44 55.49 30.17
N GLU A 20 -27.51 55.79 31.47
CA GLU A 20 -26.69 55.11 32.48
C GLU A 20 -27.05 53.63 32.63
N LYS A 21 -28.35 53.32 32.53
CA LYS A 21 -28.83 51.94 32.56
C LYS A 21 -28.33 51.17 31.33
N LYS A 22 -28.42 51.75 30.13
CA LYS A 22 -27.93 51.09 28.91
C LYS A 22 -26.44 50.77 29.00
N LYS A 23 -25.63 51.69 29.54
CA LYS A 23 -24.20 51.48 29.73
C LYS A 23 -23.91 50.33 30.70
N ARG A 24 -24.64 50.29 31.83
CA ARG A 24 -24.53 49.18 32.80
C ARG A 24 -24.94 47.84 32.19
N ASP A 25 -26.07 47.80 31.48
CA ASP A 25 -26.56 46.59 30.80
C ASP A 25 -25.55 46.11 29.72
N PHE A 26 -24.80 47.03 29.11
CA PHE A 26 -23.74 46.74 28.15
C PHE A 26 -22.50 46.16 28.83
N GLU A 27 -22.01 46.78 29.92
CA GLU A 27 -20.87 46.28 30.70
C GLU A 27 -21.18 44.89 31.31
N GLU A 28 -22.38 44.71 31.86
CA GLU A 28 -22.84 43.41 32.39
C GLU A 28 -22.89 42.35 31.29
N PHE A 29 -23.32 42.72 30.07
CA PHE A 29 -23.31 41.79 28.95
C PHE A 29 -21.90 41.35 28.55
N TYR A 30 -20.92 42.24 28.51
CA TYR A 30 -19.53 41.87 28.21
C TYR A 30 -18.93 40.93 29.27
N GLY A 31 -19.40 41.01 30.50
CA GLY A 31 -19.03 40.07 31.58
C GLY A 31 -19.81 38.75 31.57
N SER A 32 -20.85 38.62 30.76
CA SER A 32 -21.78 37.48 30.78
C SER A 32 -21.22 36.22 30.10
N GLU A 33 -21.74 35.06 30.48
CA GLU A 33 -21.39 33.77 29.84
C GLU A 33 -21.84 33.72 28.37
N GLU A 34 -22.97 34.37 28.04
CA GLU A 34 -23.46 34.48 26.67
C GLU A 34 -22.44 35.17 25.77
N TYR A 35 -21.82 36.26 26.24
CA TYR A 35 -20.79 36.97 25.48
C TYR A 35 -19.52 36.13 25.29
N LYS A 36 -19.11 35.34 26.30
CA LYS A 36 -17.99 34.40 26.16
C LYS A 36 -18.26 33.34 25.08
N HIS A 37 -19.47 32.78 25.04
CA HIS A 37 -19.86 31.83 23.99
C HIS A 37 -19.90 32.49 22.60
N LEU A 38 -20.36 33.75 22.49
CA LEU A 38 -20.32 34.51 21.24
C LEU A 38 -18.88 34.74 20.76
N GLN A 39 -17.98 35.14 21.66
CA GLN A 39 -16.56 35.28 21.35
C GLN A 39 -15.92 33.97 20.90
N PHE A 40 -16.25 32.86 21.54
CA PHE A 40 -15.78 31.54 21.13
C PHE A 40 -16.26 31.19 19.71
N LEU A 41 -17.56 31.32 19.44
CA LEU A 41 -18.13 31.02 18.11
C LEU A 41 -17.56 31.92 17.03
N PHE A 42 -17.39 33.21 17.32
CA PHE A 42 -16.77 34.18 16.41
C PHE A 42 -15.31 33.81 16.11
N LYS A 43 -14.52 33.47 17.15
CA LYS A 43 -13.14 33.02 16.98
C LYS A 43 -13.05 31.75 16.13
N MET A 44 -13.90 30.76 16.39
CA MET A 44 -13.95 29.52 15.61
C MET A 44 -14.34 29.78 14.14
N ARG A 45 -15.25 30.72 13.88
CA ARG A 45 -15.64 31.13 12.53
C ARG A 45 -14.52 31.86 11.77
N LYS A 46 -13.65 32.59 12.47
CA LYS A 46 -12.49 33.28 11.87
C LYS A 46 -11.24 32.40 11.74
N GLN A 47 -11.17 31.27 12.46
CA GLN A 47 -10.03 30.37 12.42
C GLN A 47 -9.88 29.73 11.03
N SER A 48 -8.71 29.90 10.42
CA SER A 48 -8.45 29.46 9.04
C SER A 48 -8.51 27.96 8.81
N GLU A 49 -8.29 27.16 9.86
CA GLU A 49 -8.20 25.69 9.77
C GLU A 49 -9.52 24.99 10.05
N HIS A 50 -10.54 25.70 10.56
CA HIS A 50 -11.80 25.08 10.95
C HIS A 50 -12.86 25.18 9.85
N GLU A 51 -13.55 24.07 9.55
CA GLU A 51 -14.59 23.98 8.50
C GLU A 51 -15.70 25.03 8.64
N LEU A 52 -15.99 25.46 9.88
CA LEU A 52 -16.95 26.52 10.17
C LEU A 52 -16.66 27.81 9.39
N LYS A 53 -15.40 28.16 9.11
CA LYS A 53 -15.08 29.36 8.31
C LYS A 53 -15.67 29.27 6.91
N ASP A 54 -15.50 28.12 6.28
CA ASP A 54 -15.90 27.85 4.91
C ASP A 54 -17.32 27.27 4.82
N LEU A 55 -18.05 27.18 5.94
CA LEU A 55 -19.44 26.74 5.93
C LEU A 55 -20.33 27.80 5.26
N HIS A 56 -21.02 27.39 4.20
CA HIS A 56 -22.00 28.20 3.47
C HIS A 56 -23.19 27.33 3.02
N ASN A 57 -24.21 27.93 2.40
CA ASN A 57 -25.42 27.21 1.97
C ASN A 57 -25.14 26.09 0.94
N GLY A 58 -24.02 26.15 0.24
CA GLY A 58 -23.59 25.18 -0.76
C GLY A 58 -22.69 24.07 -0.21
N SER A 59 -22.23 24.17 1.04
CA SER A 59 -21.51 23.09 1.71
C SER A 59 -22.41 21.85 1.77
N ASP A 60 -21.81 20.68 1.53
CA ASP A 60 -22.51 19.41 1.36
C ASP A 60 -22.11 18.32 2.36
N ASP A 61 -21.05 18.53 3.13
CA ASP A 61 -20.63 17.67 4.23
C ASP A 61 -19.82 18.45 5.28
N ILE A 62 -19.63 17.86 6.45
CA ILE A 62 -18.72 18.30 7.52
C ILE A 62 -18.06 17.08 8.15
N LEU A 63 -16.74 17.13 8.32
CA LEU A 63 -15.93 16.00 8.82
C LEU A 63 -15.16 16.37 10.09
N GLY A 64 -15.15 17.64 10.48
CA GLY A 64 -14.46 18.13 11.68
C GLY A 64 -15.16 17.77 12.98
N GLU A 65 -14.57 18.20 14.09
CA GLU A 65 -15.16 18.13 15.43
C GLU A 65 -16.08 19.34 15.66
N TRP A 66 -17.39 19.11 15.73
CA TRP A 66 -18.39 20.18 15.88
C TRP A 66 -19.02 20.24 17.27
N THR A 67 -18.71 19.27 18.14
CA THR A 67 -19.31 19.14 19.47
C THR A 67 -19.26 20.42 20.30
N ASP A 68 -18.10 21.10 20.34
CA ASP A 68 -17.93 22.32 21.14
C ASP A 68 -18.68 23.52 20.56
N ILE A 69 -18.73 23.64 19.23
CA ILE A 69 -19.50 24.69 18.53
C ILE A 69 -20.98 24.50 18.81
N LEU A 70 -21.47 23.28 18.66
CA LEU A 70 -22.87 22.93 18.91
C LEU A 70 -23.25 23.14 20.38
N ALA A 71 -22.37 22.77 21.31
CA ALA A 71 -22.56 23.03 22.73
C ALA A 71 -22.62 24.54 23.04
N ALA A 72 -21.73 25.36 22.44
CA ALA A 72 -21.75 26.80 22.62
C ALA A 72 -23.04 27.46 22.06
N VAL A 73 -23.50 27.05 20.86
CA VAL A 73 -24.78 27.52 20.31
C VAL A 73 -25.94 27.12 21.23
N PHE A 74 -25.95 25.88 21.73
CA PHE A 74 -26.96 25.44 22.70
C PHE A 74 -26.95 26.29 23.97
N LYS A 75 -25.76 26.61 24.51
CA LYS A 75 -25.62 27.47 25.70
C LYS A 75 -26.13 28.89 25.47
N LEU A 76 -25.99 29.44 24.26
CA LEU A 76 -26.64 30.71 23.91
C LEU A 76 -28.16 30.62 23.97
N VAL A 77 -28.75 29.51 23.47
CA VAL A 77 -30.20 29.28 23.55
C VAL A 77 -30.67 29.19 25.00
N GLU A 78 -29.87 28.59 25.89
CA GLU A 78 -30.16 28.54 27.33
C GLU A 78 -30.04 29.92 28.00
N GLY A 79 -28.90 30.60 27.81
CA GLY A 79 -28.58 31.88 28.47
C GLY A 79 -29.57 32.98 28.09
N PHE A 80 -29.86 33.12 26.80
CA PHE A 80 -30.86 34.08 26.31
C PHE A 80 -32.32 33.68 26.60
N LYS A 81 -32.57 32.52 27.23
CA LYS A 81 -33.91 32.02 27.58
C LYS A 81 -34.85 32.00 26.37
N VAL A 82 -34.37 31.46 25.25
CA VAL A 82 -35.11 31.46 23.98
C VAL A 82 -36.48 30.79 24.16
N PRO A 83 -37.59 31.47 23.82
CA PRO A 83 -38.93 30.96 24.10
C PRO A 83 -39.28 29.79 23.19
N GLY A 84 -39.78 28.71 23.80
CA GLY A 84 -40.19 27.50 23.07
C GLY A 84 -39.07 26.50 22.78
N ARG A 85 -37.91 26.63 23.45
CA ARG A 85 -36.83 25.63 23.45
C ARG A 85 -37.37 24.24 23.80
N LYS A 86 -37.02 23.24 22.98
CA LYS A 86 -37.40 21.83 23.14
C LYS A 86 -36.20 20.87 23.11
N SER A 87 -35.09 21.28 22.50
CA SER A 87 -33.85 20.50 22.41
C SER A 87 -33.18 20.40 23.79
N LYS A 88 -32.52 19.27 24.05
CA LYS A 88 -31.69 19.05 25.25
C LYS A 88 -30.19 19.25 24.97
N SER A 89 -29.80 19.05 23.72
CA SER A 89 -28.46 19.19 23.17
C SER A 89 -28.57 19.36 21.66
N TYR A 90 -27.47 19.72 21.03
CA TYR A 90 -27.31 19.66 19.58
C TYR A 90 -26.25 18.60 19.25
N ASP A 91 -26.68 17.53 18.59
CA ASP A 91 -25.82 16.38 18.30
C ASP A 91 -25.16 16.53 16.92
N GLN A 92 -23.87 16.19 16.83
CA GLN A 92 -23.09 16.29 15.58
C GLN A 92 -23.66 15.44 14.45
N ASN A 93 -24.17 14.23 14.71
CA ASN A 93 -24.78 13.40 13.68
C ASN A 93 -26.00 14.09 13.03
N ILE A 94 -26.85 14.71 13.86
CA ILE A 94 -28.03 15.46 13.39
C ILE A 94 -27.61 16.70 12.62
N PHE A 95 -26.56 17.38 13.11
CA PHE A 95 -26.02 18.55 12.45
C PHE A 95 -25.37 18.22 11.10
N ARG A 96 -24.66 17.09 10.99
CA ARG A 96 -24.05 16.66 9.73
C ARG A 96 -25.08 16.40 8.64
N THR A 97 -26.22 15.76 8.96
CA THR A 97 -27.32 15.59 7.98
C THR A 97 -28.01 16.90 7.61
N MET A 98 -27.91 17.94 8.44
CA MET A 98 -28.36 19.29 8.09
C MET A 98 -27.48 19.92 7.00
N VAL A 99 -26.19 19.55 6.94
CA VAL A 99 -25.25 20.06 5.92
C VAL A 99 -25.30 19.27 4.62
N PHE A 100 -26.22 18.30 4.49
CA PHE A 100 -26.35 17.48 3.28
C PHE A 100 -26.47 18.32 1.99
N LYS A 101 -26.01 17.73 0.88
CA LYS A 101 -26.07 18.35 -0.44
C LYS A 101 -27.53 18.63 -0.81
N ARG A 102 -27.82 19.86 -1.22
CA ARG A 102 -29.11 20.18 -1.84
C ARG A 102 -29.20 19.47 -3.18
N VAL A 103 -30.24 18.67 -3.36
CA VAL A 103 -30.48 17.91 -4.59
C VAL A 103 -31.49 18.69 -5.44
N GLN A 104 -31.32 18.73 -6.76
CA GLN A 104 -32.34 19.34 -7.64
C GLN A 104 -33.46 18.35 -7.98
N ASP A 105 -33.08 17.09 -8.14
CA ASP A 105 -34.00 15.98 -8.37
C ASP A 105 -34.36 15.29 -7.04
N ASP A 106 -35.42 14.48 -7.03
CA ASP A 106 -35.77 13.63 -5.89
C ASP A 106 -34.77 12.46 -5.68
N PHE A 107 -33.63 12.47 -6.40
CA PHE A 107 -32.62 11.42 -6.36
C PHE A 107 -31.20 11.98 -6.32
N ILE A 108 -30.34 11.38 -5.49
CA ILE A 108 -28.90 11.65 -5.46
C ILE A 108 -28.14 10.36 -5.79
N LYS A 109 -27.11 10.46 -6.63
CA LYS A 109 -26.20 9.35 -6.91
C LYS A 109 -24.91 9.53 -6.13
N ILE A 110 -24.60 8.58 -5.25
CA ILE A 110 -23.38 8.54 -4.44
C ILE A 110 -22.71 7.20 -4.73
N ASP A 111 -21.47 7.23 -5.20
CA ASP A 111 -20.63 6.05 -5.43
C ASP A 111 -21.30 4.95 -6.27
N GLY A 112 -22.06 5.36 -7.28
CA GLY A 112 -22.79 4.44 -8.16
C GLY A 112 -24.20 4.08 -7.70
N VAL A 113 -24.55 4.32 -6.44
CA VAL A 113 -25.85 4.00 -5.85
C VAL A 113 -26.78 5.21 -5.87
N THR A 114 -28.04 5.00 -6.26
CA THR A 114 -29.07 6.04 -6.30
C THR A 114 -29.92 5.99 -5.02
N TYR A 115 -30.02 7.13 -4.33
CA TYR A 115 -30.82 7.30 -3.13
C TYR A 115 -31.95 8.29 -3.39
N GLU A 116 -33.15 7.96 -2.91
CA GLU A 116 -34.30 8.85 -2.96
C GLU A 116 -34.26 9.87 -1.82
N VAL A 117 -34.44 11.15 -2.16
CA VAL A 117 -34.51 12.25 -1.22
C VAL A 117 -35.81 13.00 -1.48
N VAL A 118 -36.84 12.68 -0.69
CA VAL A 118 -38.16 13.32 -0.79
C VAL A 118 -38.02 14.84 -0.74
N ASN A 119 -38.67 15.57 -1.64
CA ASN A 119 -38.60 17.04 -1.69
C ASN A 119 -38.81 17.76 -0.34
N SER A 120 -39.68 17.23 0.55
CA SER A 120 -39.86 17.78 1.90
C SER A 120 -38.60 17.68 2.77
N VAL A 121 -37.87 16.57 2.66
CA VAL A 121 -36.57 16.34 3.33
C VAL A 121 -35.52 17.29 2.75
N ASN A 122 -35.51 17.45 1.42
CA ASN A 122 -34.60 18.33 0.71
C ASN A 122 -34.77 19.81 1.12
N GLN A 123 -36.01 20.29 1.27
CA GLN A 123 -36.27 21.65 1.75
C GLN A 123 -35.96 21.81 3.24
N ASP A 124 -36.33 20.84 4.08
CA ASP A 124 -36.22 20.98 5.54
C ASP A 124 -34.78 21.05 6.06
N HIS A 125 -33.87 20.21 5.55
CA HIS A 125 -32.47 20.26 5.98
C HIS A 125 -31.79 21.56 5.52
N PHE A 126 -32.08 22.01 4.28
CA PHE A 126 -31.55 23.25 3.72
C PHE A 126 -32.03 24.48 4.49
N ASP A 127 -33.34 24.55 4.78
CA ASP A 127 -33.92 25.59 5.63
C ASP A 127 -33.22 25.65 7.00
N CYS A 128 -32.97 24.49 7.60
CA CYS A 128 -32.34 24.39 8.90
C CYS A 128 -30.88 24.89 8.85
N LYS A 129 -30.12 24.52 7.81
CA LYS A 129 -28.76 25.02 7.54
C LYS A 129 -28.73 26.54 7.39
N GLU A 130 -29.66 27.10 6.61
CA GLU A 130 -29.76 28.55 6.41
C GLU A 130 -30.01 29.27 7.75
N LYS A 131 -30.90 28.74 8.61
CA LYS A 131 -31.17 29.33 9.93
C LYS A 131 -29.96 29.25 10.85
N PHE A 132 -29.17 28.19 10.77
CA PHE A 132 -27.91 28.10 11.48
C PHE A 132 -26.91 29.17 11.01
N LEU A 133 -26.70 29.29 9.70
CA LEU A 133 -25.76 30.28 9.14
C LEU A 133 -26.17 31.73 9.46
N ASN A 134 -27.47 32.02 9.49
CA ASN A 134 -27.99 33.33 9.87
C ASN A 134 -27.59 33.75 11.30
N ILE A 135 -27.37 32.79 12.21
CA ILE A 135 -26.82 33.07 13.54
C ILE A 135 -25.39 33.58 13.40
N PHE A 136 -24.52 32.88 12.66
CA PHE A 136 -23.12 33.28 12.50
C PHE A 136 -22.97 34.63 11.81
N PHE A 137 -23.74 34.89 10.74
CA PHE A 137 -23.75 36.21 10.10
C PHE A 137 -24.17 37.32 11.07
N HIS A 138 -25.07 37.04 12.01
CA HIS A 138 -25.47 38.00 13.05
C HIS A 138 -24.36 38.25 14.08
N ILE A 139 -23.65 37.19 14.45
CA ILE A 139 -22.53 37.25 15.39
C ILE A 139 -21.39 38.05 14.75
N GLU A 140 -21.01 37.74 13.50
CA GLU A 140 -19.99 38.46 12.75
C GLU A 140 -20.32 39.95 12.65
N GLN A 141 -21.54 40.31 12.23
CA GLN A 141 -21.98 41.71 12.18
C GLN A 141 -21.85 42.43 13.53
N GLY A 142 -22.16 41.75 14.64
CA GLY A 142 -22.02 42.34 15.96
C GLY A 142 -20.56 42.51 16.41
N MET A 143 -19.69 41.59 16.00
CA MET A 143 -18.32 41.47 16.52
C MET A 143 -17.26 42.17 15.63
N ASP A 144 -17.49 42.27 14.33
CA ASP A 144 -16.55 42.88 13.35
C ASP A 144 -16.80 44.38 13.09
N ASP A 145 -18.06 44.83 13.04
CA ASP A 145 -18.42 46.10 12.38
C ASP A 145 -18.55 47.31 13.33
N ASP A 146 -17.96 47.25 14.54
CA ASP A 146 -18.23 48.19 15.65
C ASP A 146 -19.74 48.40 15.91
N TYR A 147 -20.59 47.51 15.38
CA TYR A 147 -22.05 47.64 15.37
C TYR A 147 -22.61 47.46 16.77
N LEU A 148 -21.99 46.61 17.58
CA LEU A 148 -22.40 46.33 18.95
C LEU A 148 -21.96 47.45 19.89
N GLN A 149 -22.85 48.41 20.09
CA GLN A 149 -22.68 49.59 20.92
C GLN A 149 -23.78 49.62 22.00
N VAL A 150 -23.61 50.52 22.98
CA VAL A 150 -24.56 50.73 24.08
C VAL A 150 -26.00 50.92 23.58
N ASP A 151 -26.18 51.65 22.47
CA ASP A 151 -27.51 51.94 21.92
C ASP A 151 -28.10 50.83 21.05
N THR A 152 -27.26 50.01 20.39
CA THR A 152 -27.69 48.95 19.47
C THR A 152 -27.84 47.60 20.16
N LEU A 153 -27.24 47.40 21.33
CA LEU A 153 -27.22 46.12 22.05
C LEU A 153 -28.61 45.49 22.22
N ALA A 154 -29.59 46.27 22.66
CA ALA A 154 -30.93 45.75 22.94
C ALA A 154 -31.63 45.26 21.66
N GLY A 155 -31.47 45.98 20.56
CA GLY A 155 -31.98 45.58 19.24
C GLY A 155 -31.25 44.34 18.73
N TRP A 156 -29.93 44.37 18.76
CA TRP A 156 -29.08 43.27 18.31
C TRP A 156 -29.35 41.97 19.08
N LYS A 157 -29.48 42.02 20.41
CA LYS A 157 -29.83 40.85 21.26
C LYS A 157 -31.20 40.30 20.87
N LYS A 158 -32.19 41.17 20.68
CA LYS A 158 -33.56 40.75 20.30
C LYS A 158 -33.55 40.01 18.96
N ASP A 159 -32.78 40.50 17.99
CA ASP A 159 -32.67 39.86 16.68
C ASP A 159 -31.92 38.53 16.74
N LEU A 160 -30.85 38.45 17.54
CA LEU A 160 -30.16 37.18 17.82
C LEU A 160 -31.10 36.15 18.44
N ILE A 161 -31.91 36.55 19.44
CA ILE A 161 -32.90 35.68 20.08
C ILE A 161 -33.91 35.14 19.06
N ASN A 162 -34.36 35.98 18.12
CA ASN A 162 -35.28 35.55 17.07
C ASN A 162 -34.61 34.53 16.13
N LYS A 163 -33.36 34.78 15.72
CA LYS A 163 -32.59 33.84 14.88
C LYS A 163 -32.35 32.49 15.58
N LEU A 164 -31.97 32.52 16.86
CA LEU A 164 -31.81 31.32 17.71
C LEU A 164 -33.14 30.54 17.85
N LYS A 165 -34.26 31.26 18.03
CA LYS A 165 -35.60 30.64 18.12
C LYS A 165 -36.00 29.94 16.82
N ASP A 166 -35.73 30.58 15.69
CA ASP A 166 -36.05 30.04 14.37
C ASP A 166 -35.20 28.81 14.06
N PHE A 167 -33.90 28.86 14.38
CA PHE A 167 -33.01 27.70 14.30
C PHE A 167 -33.50 26.56 15.19
N GLU A 168 -33.76 26.80 16.48
CA GLU A 168 -34.24 25.78 17.41
C GLU A 168 -35.52 25.07 16.93
N LYS A 169 -36.48 25.85 16.40
CA LYS A 169 -37.71 25.29 15.81
C LYS A 169 -37.42 24.39 14.62
N LYS A 170 -36.51 24.80 13.73
CA LYS A 170 -36.13 24.05 12.53
C LYS A 170 -35.28 22.82 12.87
N TYR A 171 -34.35 22.95 13.82
CA TYR A 171 -33.52 21.85 14.31
C TYR A 171 -34.36 20.71 14.91
N VAL A 172 -35.32 21.04 15.79
CA VAL A 172 -36.21 20.03 16.40
C VAL A 172 -37.06 19.32 15.36
N LYS A 173 -37.49 20.03 14.31
CA LYS A 173 -38.19 19.43 13.18
C LYS A 173 -37.26 18.49 12.42
N HIS A 174 -36.09 18.98 12.00
CA HIS A 174 -35.07 18.22 11.27
C HIS A 174 -34.68 16.94 12.00
N ALA A 175 -34.32 17.05 13.29
CA ALA A 175 -33.95 15.93 14.15
C ALA A 175 -34.99 14.79 14.16
N LYS A 176 -36.29 15.13 14.10
CA LYS A 176 -37.39 14.18 14.21
C LYS A 176 -37.83 13.59 12.88
N SER A 177 -37.97 14.41 11.83
CA SER A 177 -38.55 13.97 10.56
C SER A 177 -37.53 13.74 9.46
N THR A 178 -36.47 14.52 9.42
CA THR A 178 -35.56 14.63 8.26
C THR A 178 -34.28 13.84 8.49
N ASN A 179 -33.70 13.96 9.69
CA ASN A 179 -32.48 13.28 10.09
C ASN A 179 -32.56 11.75 9.97
N PRO A 180 -33.63 11.04 10.38
CA PRO A 180 -33.66 9.58 10.24
C PRO A 180 -33.51 9.09 8.80
N ILE A 181 -34.00 9.88 7.82
CA ILE A 181 -33.92 9.56 6.39
C ILE A 181 -32.51 9.83 5.88
N LEU A 182 -31.99 11.04 6.09
CA LEU A 182 -30.64 11.42 5.62
C LEU A 182 -29.52 10.66 6.34
N SER A 183 -29.69 10.38 7.63
CA SER A 183 -28.73 9.59 8.41
C SER A 183 -28.65 8.16 7.90
N LYS A 184 -29.76 7.58 7.43
CA LYS A 184 -29.74 6.27 6.76
C LYS A 184 -28.93 6.33 5.47
N ILE A 185 -29.17 7.35 4.62
CA ILE A 185 -28.40 7.54 3.38
C ILE A 185 -26.90 7.64 3.71
N HIS A 186 -26.52 8.50 4.66
CA HIS A 186 -25.13 8.64 5.11
C HIS A 186 -24.51 7.31 5.54
N LEU A 187 -25.20 6.56 6.41
CA LEU A 187 -24.71 5.28 6.92
C LEU A 187 -24.51 4.27 5.79
N ASP A 188 -25.52 4.14 4.92
CA ASP A 188 -25.48 3.22 3.79
C ASP A 188 -24.35 3.57 2.81
N SER A 189 -24.15 4.86 2.50
CA SER A 189 -23.08 5.31 1.60
C SER A 189 -21.67 5.24 2.22
N MET A 190 -21.54 5.40 3.54
CA MET A 190 -20.25 5.25 4.23
C MET A 190 -19.86 3.79 4.44
N GLN A 191 -20.80 2.85 4.31
CA GLN A 191 -20.61 1.44 4.63
C GLN A 191 -19.36 0.81 3.97
N PRO A 192 -19.02 1.06 2.70
CA PRO A 192 -17.80 0.51 2.09
C PRO A 192 -16.52 0.91 2.83
N VAL A 193 -16.41 2.18 3.24
CA VAL A 193 -15.25 2.69 3.99
C VAL A 193 -15.23 2.11 5.41
N VAL A 194 -16.40 2.06 6.05
CA VAL A 194 -16.58 1.50 7.40
C VAL A 194 -16.15 0.03 7.45
N ASP A 195 -16.62 -0.77 6.50
CA ASP A 195 -16.27 -2.17 6.40
C ASP A 195 -14.78 -2.37 6.13
N LEU A 196 -14.20 -1.55 5.25
CA LEU A 196 -12.76 -1.60 4.94
C LEU A 196 -11.90 -1.35 6.17
N TYR A 197 -12.12 -0.26 6.90
CA TYR A 197 -11.28 0.02 8.07
C TYR A 197 -11.51 -0.99 9.20
N ASN A 198 -12.73 -1.53 9.34
CA ASN A 198 -13.04 -2.56 10.33
C ASN A 198 -12.31 -3.87 10.00
N ALA A 199 -12.33 -4.29 8.74
CA ALA A 199 -11.59 -5.45 8.27
C ALA A 199 -10.08 -5.26 8.45
N CYS A 200 -9.56 -4.06 8.13
CA CYS A 200 -8.16 -3.71 8.33
C CYS A 200 -7.73 -3.81 9.80
N VAL A 201 -8.50 -3.24 10.73
CA VAL A 201 -8.20 -3.30 12.18
C VAL A 201 -8.23 -4.74 12.68
N ASN A 202 -9.20 -5.54 12.24
CA ASN A 202 -9.30 -6.94 12.63
C ASN A 202 -8.11 -7.77 12.14
N LEU A 203 -7.67 -7.56 10.89
CA LEU A 203 -6.50 -8.23 10.32
C LEU A 203 -5.19 -7.80 11.01
N ASP A 204 -4.99 -6.50 11.24
CA ASP A 204 -3.81 -5.99 11.97
C ASP A 204 -3.76 -6.50 13.41
N ASN A 205 -4.90 -6.53 14.11
CA ASN A 205 -4.98 -7.08 15.45
C ASN A 205 -4.65 -8.58 15.46
N PHE A 206 -5.11 -9.33 14.46
CA PHE A 206 -4.75 -10.73 14.29
C PHE A 206 -3.23 -10.91 14.12
N HIS A 207 -2.59 -10.13 13.25
CA HIS A 207 -1.13 -10.18 13.04
C HIS A 207 -0.32 -9.84 14.30
N LYS A 208 -0.83 -8.96 15.16
CA LYS A 208 -0.18 -8.66 16.43
C LYS A 208 -0.33 -9.79 17.43
N LEU A 209 -1.53 -10.36 17.53
CA LEU A 209 -1.81 -11.46 18.44
C LEU A 209 -1.08 -12.73 18.02
N SER A 210 -0.98 -13.00 16.72
CA SER A 210 -0.30 -14.19 16.18
C SER A 210 1.19 -14.25 16.52
N LYS A 211 1.83 -13.12 16.82
CA LYS A 211 3.22 -13.07 17.32
C LYS A 211 3.37 -13.64 18.74
N THR A 212 2.28 -13.63 19.52
CA THR A 212 2.30 -14.04 20.93
C THR A 212 1.61 -15.39 21.17
N ARG A 213 0.74 -15.81 20.24
CA ARG A 213 -0.09 -17.03 20.37
C ARG A 213 -0.30 -17.65 19.01
N SER A 214 -0.36 -18.98 18.93
CA SER A 214 -0.76 -19.69 17.72
C SER A 214 -2.27 -19.56 17.50
N PHE A 215 -2.67 -19.35 16.25
CA PHE A 215 -4.07 -19.33 15.83
C PHE A 215 -4.27 -20.30 14.67
N PRO A 216 -5.48 -20.85 14.51
CA PRO A 216 -5.80 -21.64 13.32
C PRO A 216 -5.65 -20.83 12.03
N GLU A 217 -5.06 -21.43 11.00
CA GLU A 217 -4.74 -20.79 9.72
C GLU A 217 -5.99 -20.26 9.00
N PHE A 218 -7.12 -20.99 9.09
CA PHE A 218 -8.39 -20.57 8.49
C PHE A 218 -8.85 -19.20 8.99
N ARG A 219 -8.49 -18.80 10.22
CA ARG A 219 -8.85 -17.49 10.77
C ARG A 219 -8.08 -16.37 10.10
N LYS A 220 -6.79 -16.58 9.82
CA LYS A 220 -5.97 -15.63 9.03
C LYS A 220 -6.62 -15.46 7.66
N LYS A 221 -6.84 -16.58 6.97
CA LYS A 221 -7.44 -16.62 5.63
C LYS A 221 -8.78 -15.87 5.57
N ALA A 222 -9.70 -16.15 6.49
CA ALA A 222 -11.01 -15.48 6.52
C ALA A 222 -10.92 -13.95 6.77
N LEU A 223 -9.97 -13.49 7.59
CA LEU A 223 -9.75 -12.06 7.82
C LEU A 223 -9.10 -11.39 6.60
N THR A 224 -8.14 -12.06 5.97
CA THR A 224 -7.50 -11.63 4.72
C THR A 224 -8.53 -11.50 3.60
N GLU A 225 -9.38 -12.52 3.39
CA GLU A 225 -10.43 -12.53 2.37
C GLU A 225 -11.43 -11.37 2.58
N LYS A 226 -11.84 -11.09 3.81
CA LYS A 226 -12.70 -9.93 4.12
C LYS A 226 -12.02 -8.61 3.79
N PHE A 227 -10.76 -8.43 4.18
CA PHE A 227 -10.03 -7.21 3.88
C PHE A 227 -9.87 -7.03 2.36
N VAL A 228 -9.51 -8.09 1.63
CA VAL A 228 -9.44 -8.11 0.16
C VAL A 228 -10.79 -7.70 -0.44
N GLN A 229 -11.89 -8.31 0.00
CA GLN A 229 -13.23 -8.02 -0.50
C GLN A 229 -13.59 -6.54 -0.35
N HIS A 230 -13.44 -5.98 0.86
CA HIS A 230 -13.82 -4.60 1.13
C HIS A 230 -12.89 -3.59 0.44
N LEU A 231 -11.59 -3.86 0.36
CA LEU A 231 -10.66 -2.99 -0.37
C LEU A 231 -10.94 -3.01 -1.88
N THR A 232 -11.26 -4.18 -2.44
CA THR A 232 -11.68 -4.27 -3.85
C THR A 232 -12.93 -3.44 -4.11
N ILE A 233 -13.96 -3.49 -3.26
CA ILE A 233 -15.17 -2.65 -3.42
C ILE A 233 -14.81 -1.17 -3.45
N VAL A 234 -13.97 -0.71 -2.53
CA VAL A 234 -13.50 0.69 -2.50
C VAL A 234 -12.73 1.05 -3.76
N CYS A 235 -11.82 0.16 -4.22
CA CYS A 235 -11.07 0.39 -5.45
C CYS A 235 -11.98 0.39 -6.70
N GLU A 236 -13.03 -0.42 -6.76
CA GLU A 236 -14.01 -0.40 -7.86
C GLU A 236 -14.79 0.93 -7.90
N ILE A 237 -15.16 1.48 -6.73
CA ILE A 237 -15.75 2.82 -6.66
C ILE A 237 -14.75 3.85 -7.20
N LEU A 238 -13.49 3.81 -6.73
CA LEU A 238 -12.44 4.73 -7.15
C LEU A 238 -12.07 4.65 -8.64
N LYS A 239 -12.36 3.55 -9.34
CA LYS A 239 -12.22 3.49 -10.82
C LYS A 239 -13.10 4.50 -11.55
N CYS A 240 -14.21 4.91 -10.95
CA CYS A 240 -15.15 5.84 -11.56
C CYS A 240 -14.79 7.32 -11.29
N TYR A 241 -13.78 7.60 -10.46
CA TYR A 241 -13.47 8.96 -10.01
C TYR A 241 -11.97 9.27 -10.13
N PRO A 242 -11.61 10.45 -10.67
CA PRO A 242 -10.21 10.85 -10.70
C PRO A 242 -9.74 11.21 -9.29
N ASN A 243 -8.50 10.87 -8.96
CA ASN A 243 -7.84 11.36 -7.76
C ASN A 243 -7.58 12.89 -7.88
N PRO A 244 -7.09 13.57 -6.82
CA PRO A 244 -6.77 15.00 -6.89
C PRO A 244 -5.75 15.41 -7.95
N GLU A 245 -4.97 14.46 -8.48
CA GLU A 245 -4.01 14.67 -9.58
C GLU A 245 -4.64 14.43 -10.96
N GLY A 246 -5.95 14.14 -11.04
CA GLY A 246 -6.65 13.83 -12.28
C GLY A 246 -6.45 12.41 -12.81
N LYS A 247 -5.82 11.52 -12.04
CA LYS A 247 -5.54 10.14 -12.45
C LYS A 247 -6.66 9.20 -11.99
N MET A 248 -7.06 8.29 -12.88
CA MET A 248 -8.01 7.22 -12.57
C MET A 248 -7.27 5.99 -12.01
N LEU A 249 -7.99 5.12 -11.30
CA LEU A 249 -7.47 3.80 -10.91
C LEU A 249 -7.67 2.79 -12.05
N ASP A 250 -7.19 3.14 -13.24
CA ASP A 250 -7.37 2.39 -14.50
C ASP A 250 -6.47 1.16 -14.62
N GLN A 251 -5.41 1.09 -13.82
CA GLN A 251 -4.45 -0.01 -13.83
C GLN A 251 -5.06 -1.30 -13.26
N GLU A 252 -4.66 -2.45 -13.79
CA GLU A 252 -4.99 -3.74 -13.20
C GLU A 252 -4.41 -3.86 -11.78
N TYR A 253 -5.15 -4.48 -10.87
CA TYR A 253 -4.70 -4.74 -9.52
C TYR A 253 -5.29 -6.03 -8.97
N SER A 254 -4.56 -6.68 -8.05
CA SER A 254 -5.07 -7.80 -7.26
C SER A 254 -4.65 -7.62 -5.81
N ILE A 255 -5.61 -7.25 -4.95
CA ILE A 255 -5.35 -7.03 -3.53
C ILE A 255 -4.90 -8.33 -2.86
N ALA A 256 -5.46 -9.48 -3.26
CA ALA A 256 -5.02 -10.78 -2.76
C ALA A 256 -3.54 -11.02 -3.07
N HIS A 257 -3.14 -10.79 -4.32
CA HIS A 257 -1.76 -10.96 -4.75
C HIS A 257 -0.81 -9.97 -4.05
N ILE A 258 -1.23 -8.72 -3.80
CA ILE A 258 -0.45 -7.78 -2.98
C ILE A 258 -0.11 -8.38 -1.62
N LEU A 259 -1.11 -8.96 -0.94
CA LEU A 259 -0.90 -9.54 0.38
C LEU A 259 -0.05 -10.80 0.32
N GLU A 260 -0.23 -11.65 -0.68
CA GLU A 260 0.63 -12.82 -0.93
C GLU A 260 2.10 -12.42 -1.12
N LEU A 261 2.37 -11.38 -1.92
CA LEU A 261 3.72 -10.86 -2.14
C LEU A 261 4.33 -10.32 -0.84
N LEU A 262 3.55 -9.61 -0.02
CA LEU A 262 4.00 -9.08 1.27
C LEU A 262 4.26 -10.16 2.32
N GLU A 263 3.68 -11.35 2.15
CA GLU A 263 3.87 -12.52 3.02
C GLU A 263 5.03 -13.43 2.58
N LEU A 264 5.65 -13.17 1.43
CA LEU A 264 6.81 -13.95 0.99
C LEU A 264 7.93 -13.91 2.04
N GLU A 265 8.58 -15.04 2.26
CA GLU A 265 9.70 -15.14 3.20
C GLU A 265 11.03 -14.83 2.50
N GLY A 266 11.97 -14.21 3.23
CA GLY A 266 13.35 -14.03 2.78
C GLY A 266 13.58 -12.98 1.68
N TRP A 267 12.54 -12.29 1.19
CA TRP A 267 12.72 -11.24 0.17
C TRP A 267 13.62 -10.09 0.65
N GLU A 268 13.62 -9.81 1.95
CA GLU A 268 14.45 -8.78 2.58
C GLU A 268 15.96 -9.07 2.43
N GLN A 269 16.34 -10.34 2.30
CA GLN A 269 17.73 -10.78 2.18
C GLN A 269 18.26 -10.69 0.74
N VAL A 270 17.37 -10.53 -0.24
CA VAL A 270 17.72 -10.47 -1.66
C VAL A 270 17.71 -9.00 -2.09
N PRO A 271 18.88 -8.33 -2.19
CA PRO A 271 18.95 -6.88 -2.41
C PRO A 271 18.08 -6.34 -3.56
N PRO A 272 18.05 -6.96 -4.76
CA PRO A 272 17.24 -6.42 -5.85
C PRO A 272 15.74 -6.58 -5.59
N ILE A 273 15.30 -7.64 -4.92
CA ILE A 273 13.88 -7.83 -4.57
C ILE A 273 13.49 -6.83 -3.48
N ARG A 274 14.32 -6.70 -2.44
CA ARG A 274 14.13 -5.73 -1.37
C ARG A 274 13.92 -4.32 -1.90
N PHE A 275 14.71 -3.89 -2.89
CA PHE A 275 14.59 -2.56 -3.49
C PHE A 275 13.18 -2.22 -3.98
N TYR A 276 12.44 -3.20 -4.52
CA TYR A 276 11.08 -3.01 -5.03
C TYR A 276 9.99 -3.37 -4.00
N PHE A 277 10.22 -4.38 -3.16
CA PHE A 277 9.25 -4.83 -2.17
C PHE A 277 9.15 -3.89 -0.96
N GLU A 278 10.25 -3.22 -0.58
CA GLU A 278 10.26 -2.30 0.56
C GLU A 278 9.33 -1.09 0.35
N PRO A 279 9.32 -0.42 -0.82
CA PRO A 279 8.30 0.58 -1.15
C PRO A 279 6.85 0.05 -1.11
N LEU A 280 6.59 -1.16 -1.61
CA LEU A 280 5.27 -1.79 -1.57
C LEU A 280 4.82 -2.04 -0.13
N GLN A 281 5.70 -2.61 0.70
CA GLN A 281 5.43 -2.86 2.11
C GLN A 281 5.19 -1.55 2.87
N LYS A 282 5.96 -0.51 2.56
CA LYS A 282 5.78 0.83 3.13
C LYS A 282 4.41 1.41 2.76
N ALA A 283 4.03 1.36 1.48
CA ALA A 283 2.73 1.85 1.01
C ALA A 283 1.57 1.13 1.71
N TYR A 284 1.66 -0.20 1.87
CA TYR A 284 0.66 -0.97 2.61
C TYR A 284 0.57 -0.56 4.08
N ARG A 285 1.71 -0.42 4.78
CA ARG A 285 1.73 0.03 6.18
C ARG A 285 1.15 1.42 6.36
N GLU A 286 1.41 2.34 5.43
CA GLU A 286 0.83 3.68 5.45
C GLU A 286 -0.69 3.67 5.23
N LEU A 287 -1.19 2.83 4.32
CA LEU A 287 -2.64 2.63 4.15
C LEU A 287 -3.27 2.08 5.44
N VAL A 288 -2.68 1.04 6.03
CA VAL A 288 -3.15 0.46 7.30
C VAL A 288 -3.17 1.51 8.41
N LYS A 289 -2.16 2.38 8.48
CA LYS A 289 -2.13 3.48 9.45
C LYS A 289 -3.33 4.43 9.26
N VAL A 290 -3.56 4.89 8.03
CA VAL A 290 -4.69 5.78 7.71
C VAL A 290 -6.03 5.13 8.07
N LEU A 291 -6.26 3.88 7.67
CA LEU A 291 -7.49 3.16 7.98
C LEU A 291 -7.71 3.01 9.49
N ARG A 292 -6.64 2.79 10.26
CA ARG A 292 -6.74 2.73 11.73
C ARG A 292 -7.06 4.07 12.36
N ASP A 293 -6.49 5.14 11.85
CA ASP A 293 -6.79 6.48 12.36
C ASP A 293 -8.22 6.90 12.00
N MET A 294 -8.72 6.51 10.82
CA MET A 294 -10.14 6.64 10.45
C MET A 294 -11.05 5.81 11.37
N HIS A 295 -10.71 4.55 11.69
CA HIS A 295 -11.47 3.73 12.63
C HIS A 295 -11.53 4.38 14.03
N LYS A 296 -10.42 4.96 14.51
CA LYS A 296 -10.38 5.63 15.82
C LYS A 296 -11.24 6.89 15.84
N ALA A 297 -11.19 7.69 14.79
CA ALA A 297 -12.01 8.90 14.66
C ALA A 297 -13.50 8.51 14.55
N GLY A 298 -13.79 7.42 13.83
CA GLY A 298 -15.13 6.88 13.66
C GLY A 298 -15.86 7.42 12.42
N PRO A 299 -17.08 6.93 12.14
CA PRO A 299 -17.80 7.22 10.90
C PRO A 299 -18.09 8.71 10.68
N LEU A 300 -18.23 9.51 11.74
CA LEU A 300 -18.56 10.93 11.63
C LEU A 300 -17.45 11.75 10.97
N HIS A 301 -16.21 11.26 10.96
CA HIS A 301 -15.05 11.90 10.34
C HIS A 301 -14.70 11.33 8.95
N CYS A 302 -15.49 10.38 8.45
CA CYS A 302 -15.32 9.80 7.12
C CYS A 302 -16.33 10.47 6.18
N SER A 303 -15.91 10.85 4.98
CA SER A 303 -16.85 11.35 3.98
C SER A 303 -17.74 10.23 3.47
N TYR A 304 -19.00 10.55 3.21
CA TYR A 304 -19.97 9.63 2.62
C TYR A 304 -19.78 9.44 1.10
N TYR A 305 -18.87 10.20 0.49
CA TYR A 305 -18.30 9.95 -0.83
C TYR A 305 -16.92 9.30 -0.66
N VAL A 306 -16.73 8.10 -1.17
CA VAL A 306 -15.46 7.35 -1.01
C VAL A 306 -14.26 8.16 -1.51
N GLU A 307 -14.37 8.80 -2.68
CA GLU A 307 -13.27 9.54 -3.31
C GLU A 307 -12.80 10.76 -2.51
N ARG A 308 -13.70 11.34 -1.69
CA ARG A 308 -13.39 12.50 -0.84
C ARG A 308 -12.62 12.16 0.43
N ASN A 309 -12.42 10.88 0.73
CA ASN A 309 -11.53 10.43 1.80
C ASN A 309 -10.05 10.51 1.32
N LEU A 310 -9.58 11.73 1.07
CA LEU A 310 -8.39 12.03 0.25
C LEU A 310 -7.12 11.27 0.66
N GLU A 311 -6.82 11.20 1.96
CA GLU A 311 -5.63 10.49 2.44
C GLU A 311 -5.73 8.98 2.19
N MET A 312 -6.90 8.37 2.42
CA MET A 312 -7.12 6.95 2.10
C MET A 312 -6.97 6.70 0.60
N THR A 313 -7.65 7.49 -0.22
CA THR A 313 -7.59 7.40 -1.69
C THR A 313 -6.13 7.51 -2.18
N LYS A 314 -5.39 8.51 -1.69
CA LYS A 314 -3.97 8.69 -2.03
C LYS A 314 -3.11 7.47 -1.70
N LYS A 315 -3.31 6.86 -0.53
CA LYS A 315 -2.56 5.66 -0.13
C LYS A 315 -2.95 4.41 -0.92
N ILE A 316 -4.21 4.27 -1.32
CA ILE A 316 -4.66 3.19 -2.21
C ILE A 316 -3.99 3.32 -3.58
N PHE A 317 -3.99 4.51 -4.18
CA PHE A 317 -3.33 4.76 -5.47
C PHE A 317 -1.82 4.46 -5.41
N GLU A 318 -1.15 4.90 -4.35
CA GLU A 318 0.27 4.60 -4.16
C GLU A 318 0.51 3.09 -3.99
N LEU A 319 -0.34 2.39 -3.24
CA LEU A 319 -0.26 0.93 -3.08
C LEU A 319 -0.37 0.21 -4.44
N VAL A 320 -1.38 0.56 -5.24
CA VAL A 320 -1.60 -0.04 -6.56
C VAL A 320 -0.44 0.27 -7.52
N ARG A 321 0.08 1.50 -7.49
CA ARG A 321 1.25 1.89 -8.29
C ARG A 321 2.48 1.05 -7.96
N GLN A 322 2.79 0.88 -6.67
CA GLN A 322 3.92 0.06 -6.23
C GLN A 322 3.70 -1.42 -6.57
N TYR A 323 2.46 -1.90 -6.41
CA TYR A 323 2.09 -3.26 -6.79
C TYR A 323 2.36 -3.53 -8.25
N ASN A 324 1.98 -2.63 -9.16
CA ASN A 324 2.20 -2.82 -10.58
C ASN A 324 3.67 -2.89 -10.95
N MET A 325 4.52 -2.08 -10.31
CA MET A 325 5.98 -2.20 -10.46
C MET A 325 6.48 -3.58 -10.01
N VAL A 326 6.05 -4.05 -8.84
CA VAL A 326 6.47 -5.34 -8.29
C VAL A 326 5.93 -6.51 -9.12
N SER A 327 4.67 -6.46 -9.55
CA SER A 327 4.01 -7.52 -10.31
C SER A 327 4.68 -7.75 -11.67
N ILE A 328 5.09 -6.67 -12.34
CA ILE A 328 5.84 -6.75 -13.60
C ILE A 328 7.20 -7.45 -13.40
N LEU A 329 7.93 -7.10 -12.34
CA LEU A 329 9.30 -7.55 -12.13
C LEU A 329 9.42 -8.90 -11.41
N ALA A 330 8.51 -9.19 -10.49
CA ALA A 330 8.66 -10.22 -9.46
C ALA A 330 7.31 -10.86 -9.06
N GLY A 331 6.29 -10.75 -9.93
CA GLY A 331 4.92 -11.19 -9.65
C GLY A 331 4.84 -12.67 -9.24
N ASP A 332 5.26 -13.58 -10.12
CA ASP A 332 5.29 -15.01 -9.79
C ASP A 332 6.69 -15.49 -9.38
N GLU A 333 6.77 -16.74 -8.92
CA GLU A 333 8.03 -17.35 -8.49
C GLU A 333 9.04 -17.47 -9.64
N LEU A 334 8.57 -17.73 -10.87
CA LEU A 334 9.44 -17.86 -12.03
C LEU A 334 10.08 -16.50 -12.38
N LYS A 335 9.28 -15.42 -12.41
CA LYS A 335 9.76 -14.05 -12.60
C LYS A 335 10.75 -13.64 -11.52
N ARG A 336 10.52 -14.02 -10.26
CA ARG A 336 11.49 -13.76 -9.18
C ARG A 336 12.82 -14.46 -9.42
N ASP A 337 12.81 -15.72 -9.82
CA ASP A 337 14.04 -16.46 -10.09
C ASP A 337 14.76 -15.90 -11.32
N GLN A 338 14.01 -15.60 -12.39
CA GLN A 338 14.49 -14.90 -13.57
C GLN A 338 15.09 -13.52 -13.24
N PHE A 339 14.45 -12.76 -12.37
CA PHE A 339 14.91 -11.44 -11.95
C PHE A 339 16.19 -11.52 -11.10
N LYS A 340 16.26 -12.46 -10.15
CA LYS A 340 17.51 -12.77 -9.41
C LYS A 340 18.63 -13.16 -10.38
N PHE A 341 18.30 -13.97 -11.38
CA PHE A 341 19.24 -14.43 -12.39
C PHE A 341 19.79 -13.26 -13.21
N ILE A 342 18.92 -12.42 -13.77
CA ILE A 342 19.32 -11.21 -14.51
C ILE A 342 20.16 -10.30 -13.61
N TYR A 343 19.74 -10.08 -12.37
CA TYR A 343 20.50 -9.26 -11.44
C TYR A 343 21.92 -9.79 -11.20
N LYS A 344 22.10 -11.11 -11.11
CA LYS A 344 23.45 -11.73 -11.02
C LYS A 344 24.31 -11.38 -12.22
N ILE A 345 23.75 -11.34 -13.43
CA ILE A 345 24.47 -10.92 -14.64
C ILE A 345 24.86 -9.45 -14.56
N HIS A 346 23.94 -8.58 -14.13
CA HIS A 346 24.24 -7.16 -13.91
C HIS A 346 25.32 -6.96 -12.84
N ASP A 347 25.27 -7.72 -11.75
CA ASP A 347 26.28 -7.68 -10.68
C ASP A 347 27.65 -8.15 -11.16
N MET A 348 27.69 -9.18 -12.02
CA MET A 348 28.92 -9.63 -12.65
C MET A 348 29.54 -8.54 -13.54
N VAL A 349 28.74 -7.85 -14.35
CA VAL A 349 29.20 -6.71 -15.17
C VAL A 349 29.66 -5.55 -14.27
N TYR A 350 28.88 -5.21 -13.24
CA TYR A 350 29.20 -4.16 -12.28
C TYR A 350 30.49 -4.45 -11.49
N SER A 351 30.71 -5.72 -11.17
CA SER A 351 31.87 -6.20 -10.44
C SER A 351 33.05 -6.51 -11.37
N SER A 352 33.07 -6.01 -12.61
CA SER A 352 34.16 -6.21 -13.56
C SER A 352 34.83 -4.88 -13.94
N ALA A 353 35.85 -4.96 -14.79
CA ALA A 353 36.49 -3.79 -15.40
C ALA A 353 35.55 -2.93 -16.27
N LEU A 354 34.32 -3.40 -16.55
CA LEU A 354 33.26 -2.65 -17.25
C LEU A 354 32.47 -1.73 -16.31
N LYS A 355 32.71 -1.74 -15.00
CA LYS A 355 31.95 -0.95 -14.01
C LYS A 355 31.73 0.51 -14.41
N ASP A 356 32.80 1.20 -14.82
CA ASP A 356 32.72 2.62 -15.20
C ASP A 356 31.86 2.85 -16.45
N TYR A 357 31.91 1.90 -17.39
CA TYR A 357 31.10 1.91 -18.62
C TYR A 357 29.63 1.64 -18.30
N TYR A 358 29.38 0.71 -17.37
CA TYR A 358 28.04 0.35 -16.91
C TYR A 358 27.34 1.51 -16.18
N LEU A 359 28.08 2.31 -15.41
CA LEU A 359 27.54 3.45 -14.67
C LEU A 359 27.38 4.73 -15.52
N THR A 360 28.04 4.82 -16.67
CA THR A 360 28.04 6.04 -17.50
C THR A 360 27.04 5.93 -18.65
N SER A 361 26.08 6.85 -18.75
CA SER A 361 24.92 6.76 -19.68
C SER A 361 25.29 6.50 -21.16
N ALA A 362 26.33 7.14 -21.70
CA ALA A 362 26.71 7.01 -23.11
C ALA A 362 27.31 5.63 -23.49
N PRO A 363 28.33 5.09 -22.78
CA PRO A 363 28.85 3.74 -23.04
C PRO A 363 27.93 2.60 -22.57
N ASN A 364 26.93 2.89 -21.74
CA ASN A 364 26.02 1.88 -21.20
C ASN A 364 25.06 1.29 -22.26
N SER A 365 24.88 1.91 -23.44
CA SER A 365 23.99 1.38 -24.48
C SER A 365 24.43 -0.02 -24.94
N VAL A 366 25.72 -0.21 -25.24
CA VAL A 366 26.28 -1.49 -25.71
C VAL A 366 26.15 -2.57 -24.64
N LEU A 367 26.38 -2.19 -23.37
CA LEU A 367 26.22 -3.11 -22.26
C LEU A 367 24.77 -3.56 -22.11
N ARG A 368 23.82 -2.63 -22.18
CA ARG A 368 22.37 -2.90 -22.04
C ARG A 368 21.77 -3.65 -23.22
N GLU A 369 22.19 -3.33 -24.44
CA GLU A 369 21.56 -3.82 -25.67
C GLU A 369 22.23 -5.10 -26.20
N THR A 370 23.51 -5.33 -25.88
CA THR A 370 24.27 -6.47 -26.40
C THR A 370 24.83 -7.35 -25.29
N VAL A 371 25.71 -6.82 -24.44
CA VAL A 371 26.50 -7.66 -23.51
C VAL A 371 25.61 -8.35 -22.47
N ILE A 372 24.75 -7.61 -21.79
CA ILE A 372 23.87 -8.16 -20.75
C ILE A 372 22.87 -9.18 -21.34
N PRO A 373 22.16 -8.90 -22.44
CA PRO A 373 21.29 -9.90 -23.08
C PRO A 373 22.02 -11.18 -23.50
N GLU A 374 23.18 -11.06 -24.16
CA GLU A 374 23.95 -12.22 -24.61
C GLU A 374 24.48 -13.05 -23.44
N LEU A 375 24.99 -12.41 -22.38
CA LEU A 375 25.41 -13.09 -21.16
C LEU A 375 24.23 -13.75 -20.44
N THR A 376 23.08 -13.08 -20.39
CA THR A 376 21.87 -13.65 -19.80
C THR A 376 21.47 -14.94 -20.51
N VAL A 377 21.51 -14.94 -21.85
CA VAL A 377 21.23 -16.14 -22.66
C VAL A 377 22.26 -17.23 -22.41
N PHE A 378 23.54 -16.89 -22.48
CA PHE A 378 24.63 -17.86 -22.28
C PHE A 378 24.55 -18.53 -20.91
N PHE A 379 24.49 -17.76 -19.83
CA PHE A 379 24.43 -18.29 -18.49
C PHE A 379 23.12 -19.04 -18.19
N SER A 380 22.01 -18.69 -18.84
CA SER A 380 20.76 -19.41 -18.60
C SER A 380 20.80 -20.79 -19.28
N MET A 381 21.45 -20.92 -20.44
CA MET A 381 21.76 -22.23 -21.01
C MET A 381 22.73 -23.04 -20.15
N LEU A 382 23.75 -22.41 -19.55
CA LEU A 382 24.63 -23.07 -18.58
C LEU A 382 23.89 -23.52 -17.32
N HIS A 383 22.94 -22.73 -16.83
CA HIS A 383 22.11 -23.13 -15.69
C HIS A 383 21.28 -24.38 -16.00
N VAL A 384 20.69 -24.48 -17.20
CA VAL A 384 20.00 -25.70 -17.66
C VAL A 384 20.98 -26.89 -17.72
N ARG A 385 22.16 -26.66 -18.32
CA ARG A 385 23.25 -27.66 -18.42
C ARG A 385 23.61 -28.24 -17.04
N ASP A 386 23.86 -27.36 -16.07
CA ASP A 386 24.31 -27.73 -14.74
C ASP A 386 23.23 -28.50 -13.96
N ILE A 387 21.96 -28.14 -14.14
CA ILE A 387 20.83 -28.89 -13.59
C ILE A 387 20.78 -30.31 -14.17
N ASP A 388 20.88 -30.45 -15.49
CA ASP A 388 20.82 -31.75 -16.16
C ASP A 388 22.02 -32.65 -15.85
N ASP A 389 23.21 -32.07 -15.65
CA ASP A 389 24.40 -32.79 -15.20
C ASP A 389 24.24 -33.27 -13.75
N LYS A 390 23.69 -32.44 -12.86
CA LYS A 390 23.38 -32.84 -11.48
C LYS A 390 22.35 -33.96 -11.42
N LYS A 391 21.25 -33.87 -12.19
CA LYS A 391 20.23 -34.93 -12.28
C LYS A 391 20.85 -36.25 -12.73
N ARG A 392 21.63 -36.23 -13.82
CA ARG A 392 22.32 -37.42 -14.33
C ARG A 392 23.31 -38.01 -13.32
N SER A 393 24.07 -37.18 -12.63
CA SER A 393 25.02 -37.62 -11.60
C SER A 393 24.30 -38.30 -10.43
N ASP A 394 23.17 -37.73 -10.00
CA ASP A 394 22.34 -38.33 -8.96
C ASP A 394 21.68 -39.64 -9.39
N ASP A 395 21.22 -39.74 -10.64
CA ASP A 395 20.69 -40.99 -11.20
C ASP A 395 21.77 -42.08 -11.27
N LEU A 396 22.99 -41.73 -11.66
CA LEU A 396 24.13 -42.67 -11.65
C LEU A 396 24.48 -43.10 -10.23
N LYS A 397 24.46 -42.19 -9.25
CA LYS A 397 24.67 -42.52 -7.83
C LYS A 397 23.56 -43.43 -7.29
N LYS A 398 22.29 -43.17 -7.65
CA LYS A 398 21.16 -44.02 -7.29
C LYS A 398 21.30 -45.42 -7.89
N LYS A 399 21.65 -45.53 -9.18
CA LYS A 399 21.90 -46.82 -9.84
C LYS A 399 23.04 -47.60 -9.18
N LYS A 400 24.18 -46.95 -8.91
CA LYS A 400 25.31 -47.58 -8.20
C LYS A 400 24.91 -48.06 -6.80
N LYS A 401 24.20 -47.23 -6.03
CA LYS A 401 23.69 -47.63 -4.71
C LYS A 401 22.69 -48.80 -4.78
N ALA A 402 21.82 -48.82 -5.80
CA ALA A 402 20.89 -49.91 -6.02
C ALA A 402 21.61 -51.21 -6.39
N GLU A 403 22.61 -51.14 -7.27
CA GLU A 403 23.48 -52.27 -7.64
C GLU A 403 24.27 -52.80 -6.43
N GLU A 404 24.87 -51.91 -5.63
CA GLU A 404 25.59 -52.26 -4.40
C GLU A 404 24.67 -52.93 -3.36
N ARG A 405 23.44 -52.46 -3.20
CA ARG A 405 22.46 -53.06 -2.29
C ARG A 405 21.91 -54.39 -2.77
N ALA A 406 21.64 -54.51 -4.07
CA ALA A 406 21.25 -55.77 -4.68
C ALA A 406 22.36 -56.82 -4.50
N ALA A 407 23.63 -56.41 -4.64
CA ALA A 407 24.78 -57.27 -4.36
C ALA A 407 24.91 -57.67 -2.87
N LEU A 408 24.44 -56.83 -1.95
CA LEU A 408 24.39 -57.10 -0.51
C LEU A 408 23.13 -57.86 -0.06
N GLY A 409 22.21 -58.20 -0.97
CA GLY A 409 20.97 -58.91 -0.66
C GLY A 409 19.97 -58.13 0.21
N LEU A 410 20.11 -56.80 0.27
CA LEU A 410 19.18 -55.91 0.97
C LEU A 410 18.02 -55.55 0.02
N SER A 411 16.78 -55.62 0.50
CA SER A 411 15.62 -55.16 -0.26
C SER A 411 15.70 -53.66 -0.55
N GLU A 412 15.08 -53.21 -1.64
CA GLU A 412 15.02 -51.79 -2.01
C GLU A 412 14.62 -50.93 -0.81
N GLU A 413 15.34 -49.82 -0.60
CA GLU A 413 14.94 -48.80 0.37
C GLU A 413 13.53 -48.36 0.00
N GLU A 414 12.57 -48.51 0.92
CA GLU A 414 11.32 -47.76 0.83
C GLU A 414 11.69 -46.29 0.68
N GLU A 415 11.47 -45.73 -0.50
CA GLU A 415 11.74 -44.33 -0.80
C GLU A 415 11.08 -43.49 0.29
N GLU A 416 11.93 -42.97 1.18
CA GLU A 416 11.68 -41.98 2.23
C GLU A 416 10.25 -41.43 2.13
N GLU A 417 9.30 -42.07 2.87
CA GLU A 417 7.86 -41.82 2.75
C GLU A 417 7.63 -40.32 2.58
N LEU A 418 7.22 -39.92 1.37
CA LEU A 418 6.99 -38.52 1.06
C LEU A 418 5.94 -38.05 2.05
N LYS A 419 6.32 -37.17 2.99
CA LYS A 419 5.36 -36.50 3.87
C LYS A 419 4.49 -35.62 2.98
N LEU A 420 3.39 -36.19 2.50
CA LEU A 420 2.37 -35.48 1.76
C LEU A 420 1.66 -34.56 2.74
N ASP A 421 1.74 -33.25 2.51
CA ASP A 421 0.90 -32.26 3.19
C ASP A 421 -0.54 -32.42 2.68
N LEU A 422 -1.19 -33.51 3.09
CA LEU A 422 -2.61 -33.72 2.84
C LEU A 422 -3.41 -32.75 3.73
N PRO A 423 -4.45 -32.10 3.19
CA PRO A 423 -5.31 -31.24 3.99
C PRO A 423 -5.87 -32.04 5.16
N THR A 424 -5.59 -31.59 6.39
CA THR A 424 -6.04 -32.25 7.61
C THR A 424 -7.57 -32.26 7.58
N GLN A 425 -8.18 -33.44 7.43
CA GLN A 425 -9.64 -33.52 7.42
C GLN A 425 -10.19 -32.95 8.75
N PRO A 426 -11.22 -32.09 8.71
CA PRO A 426 -11.85 -31.61 9.92
C PRO A 426 -12.47 -32.82 10.63
N THR A 427 -11.91 -33.21 11.77
CA THR A 427 -12.50 -34.25 12.62
C THR A 427 -13.80 -33.74 13.21
N THR A 428 -14.91 -33.90 12.49
CA THR A 428 -16.25 -33.63 13.03
C THR A 428 -16.58 -34.73 14.04
N LYS A 429 -16.50 -34.38 15.33
CA LYS A 429 -16.99 -35.21 16.44
C LYS A 429 -18.51 -35.34 16.34
N LYS A 430 -19.00 -36.33 15.58
CA LYS A 430 -20.22 -37.16 15.78
C LYS A 430 -20.78 -37.58 14.42
N GLY A 431 -20.69 -38.88 14.14
CA GLY A 431 -21.30 -39.53 12.97
C GLY A 431 -20.27 -39.98 11.94
N LYS A 432 -19.83 -41.23 12.02
CA LYS A 432 -18.87 -41.86 11.10
C LYS A 432 -19.45 -41.94 9.68
N LYS A 433 -19.12 -40.98 8.82
CA LYS A 433 -18.90 -41.22 7.40
C LYS A 433 -17.47 -40.80 7.11
N LYS A 434 -16.58 -41.78 6.83
CA LYS A 434 -15.28 -41.49 6.24
C LYS A 434 -15.57 -40.85 4.89
N VAL A 435 -15.27 -39.57 4.74
CA VAL A 435 -15.27 -38.93 3.43
C VAL A 435 -14.00 -39.43 2.75
N GLU A 436 -14.17 -40.31 1.77
CA GLU A 436 -13.11 -40.78 0.89
C GLU A 436 -12.59 -39.56 0.13
N ILE A 437 -11.33 -39.18 0.36
CA ILE A 437 -10.68 -38.10 -0.38
C ILE A 437 -10.49 -38.62 -1.80
N ASP A 438 -10.90 -37.82 -2.78
CA ASP A 438 -10.78 -38.17 -4.19
C ASP A 438 -9.32 -38.59 -4.52
N PRO A 439 -9.09 -39.80 -5.06
CA PRO A 439 -7.75 -40.27 -5.45
C PRO A 439 -7.00 -39.28 -6.36
N GLU A 440 -7.72 -38.49 -7.17
CA GLU A 440 -7.11 -37.51 -8.07
C GLU A 440 -6.44 -36.36 -7.30
N ILE A 441 -7.03 -35.89 -6.19
CA ILE A 441 -6.45 -34.83 -5.35
C ILE A 441 -5.17 -35.32 -4.67
N ILE A 442 -5.14 -36.59 -4.27
CA ILE A 442 -3.95 -37.20 -3.65
C ILE A 442 -2.82 -37.31 -4.66
N GLU A 443 -3.11 -37.75 -5.88
CA GLU A 443 -2.09 -37.86 -6.94
C GLU A 443 -1.58 -36.48 -7.36
N GLN A 444 -2.45 -35.47 -7.50
CA GLN A 444 -2.04 -34.09 -7.76
C GLN A 444 -1.13 -33.54 -6.65
N ALA A 445 -1.46 -33.79 -5.38
CA ALA A 445 -0.62 -33.39 -4.26
C ALA A 445 0.74 -34.11 -4.28
N ARG A 446 0.78 -35.38 -4.68
CA ARG A 446 2.03 -36.14 -4.82
C ARG A 446 2.91 -35.60 -5.93
N ILE A 447 2.33 -35.31 -7.10
CA ILE A 447 3.05 -34.69 -8.23
C ILE A 447 3.60 -33.31 -7.81
N ALA A 448 2.80 -32.49 -7.13
CA ALA A 448 3.24 -31.19 -6.64
C ALA A 448 4.37 -31.29 -5.59
N ALA A 449 4.29 -32.25 -4.67
CA ALA A 449 5.32 -32.48 -3.66
C ALA A 449 6.64 -32.98 -4.27
N LEU A 450 6.56 -33.90 -5.26
CA LEU A 450 7.73 -34.35 -6.02
C LEU A 450 8.37 -33.20 -6.79
N PHE A 451 7.55 -32.37 -7.47
CA PHE A 451 8.04 -31.20 -8.18
C PHE A 451 8.72 -30.19 -7.23
N LYS A 452 8.13 -29.93 -6.06
CA LYS A 452 8.72 -29.05 -5.04
C LYS A 452 10.04 -29.61 -4.50
N ARG A 453 10.14 -30.93 -4.31
CA ARG A 453 11.38 -31.61 -3.90
C ARG A 453 12.46 -31.51 -4.97
N GLU A 454 12.08 -31.73 -6.23
CA GLU A 454 12.98 -31.60 -7.38
C GLU A 454 13.50 -30.17 -7.51
N LEU A 455 12.61 -29.18 -7.39
CA LEU A 455 12.94 -27.76 -7.43
C LEU A 455 13.86 -27.35 -6.28
N ALA A 456 13.61 -27.84 -5.06
CA ALA A 456 14.50 -27.60 -3.92
C ALA A 456 15.88 -28.26 -4.10
N ARG A 457 15.95 -29.43 -4.74
CA ARG A 457 17.19 -30.20 -4.92
C ARG A 457 18.05 -29.69 -6.06
N TYR A 458 17.44 -29.42 -7.21
CA TYR A 458 18.17 -29.09 -8.44
C TYR A 458 18.02 -27.62 -8.85
N GLY A 459 16.97 -26.94 -8.39
CA GLY A 459 16.53 -25.66 -8.93
C GLY A 459 15.49 -25.84 -10.04
N ARG A 460 14.91 -24.72 -10.48
CA ARG A 460 13.98 -24.71 -11.61
C ARG A 460 14.77 -24.66 -12.93
N THR A 461 14.37 -25.48 -13.89
CA THR A 461 14.77 -25.32 -15.29
C THR A 461 13.72 -24.43 -15.95
N TRP A 462 14.13 -23.35 -16.60
CA TRP A 462 13.20 -22.52 -17.34
C TRP A 462 13.81 -22.05 -18.65
N VAL A 463 12.90 -21.69 -19.53
CA VAL A 463 13.15 -21.05 -20.80
C VAL A 463 12.52 -19.66 -20.71
N TRP A 464 13.06 -18.66 -21.43
CA TRP A 464 12.55 -17.28 -21.37
C TRP A 464 11.23 -17.10 -22.15
N GLU A 465 10.23 -17.88 -21.80
CA GLU A 465 8.88 -17.84 -22.36
C GLU A 465 8.28 -16.43 -22.15
N GLY A 466 7.62 -15.89 -23.17
CA GLY A 466 7.07 -14.54 -23.18
C GLY A 466 8.06 -13.40 -23.44
N TYR A 467 9.38 -13.64 -23.41
CA TYR A 467 10.40 -12.64 -23.81
C TYR A 467 10.81 -12.74 -25.28
N TYR A 468 10.53 -13.88 -25.91
CA TYR A 468 10.64 -14.07 -27.35
C TYR A 468 9.39 -14.79 -27.87
N LYS A 469 9.25 -14.90 -29.19
CA LYS A 469 8.10 -15.59 -29.79
C LYS A 469 8.07 -17.06 -29.31
N ASP A 470 7.06 -17.40 -28.52
CA ASP A 470 6.85 -18.73 -27.94
C ASP A 470 6.51 -19.75 -29.04
N ASP A 471 7.57 -20.23 -29.68
CA ASP A 471 7.55 -21.22 -30.74
C ASP A 471 8.34 -22.44 -30.28
N GLU A 472 7.76 -23.63 -30.46
CA GLU A 472 8.37 -24.91 -30.14
C GLU A 472 9.75 -25.06 -30.80
N ASP A 473 9.94 -24.56 -32.02
CA ASP A 473 11.23 -24.64 -32.70
C ASP A 473 12.33 -23.87 -31.95
N ARG A 474 11.99 -22.70 -31.39
CA ARG A 474 12.95 -21.89 -30.60
C ARG A 474 13.23 -22.51 -29.25
N LYS A 475 12.21 -23.07 -28.60
CA LYS A 475 12.38 -23.81 -27.34
C LYS A 475 13.27 -25.04 -27.55
N ASN A 476 13.06 -25.78 -28.63
CA ASN A 476 13.91 -26.91 -29.00
C ASN A 476 15.33 -26.47 -29.35
N ALA A 477 15.50 -25.37 -30.09
CA ALA A 477 16.82 -24.80 -30.37
C ALA A 477 17.56 -24.38 -29.08
N TRP A 478 16.84 -23.79 -28.12
CA TRP A 478 17.39 -23.41 -26.82
C TRP A 478 17.90 -24.61 -26.02
N LEU A 479 17.06 -25.66 -25.91
CA LEU A 479 17.42 -26.89 -25.22
C LEU A 479 18.56 -27.64 -25.94
N ALA A 480 18.56 -27.64 -27.27
CA ALA A 480 19.66 -28.17 -28.07
C ALA A 480 20.96 -27.39 -27.83
N GLY A 481 20.89 -26.07 -27.70
CA GLY A 481 22.02 -25.21 -27.32
C GLY A 481 22.58 -25.59 -25.96
N ALA A 482 21.73 -25.67 -24.92
CA ALA A 482 22.14 -26.09 -23.58
C ALA A 482 22.77 -27.50 -23.58
N ALA A 483 22.21 -28.44 -24.35
CA ALA A 483 22.76 -29.78 -24.53
C ALA A 483 24.12 -29.78 -25.27
N ALA A 484 24.32 -28.88 -26.24
CA ALA A 484 25.59 -28.72 -26.92
C ALA A 484 26.69 -28.20 -25.99
N LEU A 485 26.36 -27.27 -25.07
CA LEU A 485 27.30 -26.75 -24.07
C LEU A 485 27.88 -27.85 -23.15
N ARG A 486 27.17 -28.97 -22.94
CA ARG A 486 27.69 -30.14 -22.19
C ARG A 486 28.90 -30.80 -22.84
N LYS A 487 29.08 -30.61 -24.16
CA LYS A 487 30.18 -31.20 -24.93
C LYS A 487 31.39 -30.27 -25.02
N ILE A 488 31.26 -29.05 -24.52
CA ILE A 488 32.30 -28.02 -24.58
C ILE A 488 33.12 -28.06 -23.29
N ASN A 489 34.43 -27.87 -23.42
CA ASN A 489 35.33 -27.78 -22.26
C ASN A 489 35.06 -26.50 -21.46
N ASP A 490 35.10 -26.57 -20.13
CA ASP A 490 34.84 -25.41 -19.27
C ASP A 490 35.75 -24.21 -19.57
N GLN A 491 37.00 -24.43 -20.01
CA GLN A 491 37.89 -23.33 -20.43
C GLN A 491 37.36 -22.58 -21.66
N VAL A 492 36.72 -23.29 -22.60
CA VAL A 492 36.13 -22.65 -23.78
C VAL A 492 34.86 -21.90 -23.40
N LEU A 493 34.15 -22.34 -22.35
CA LEU A 493 32.99 -21.60 -21.82
C LEU A 493 33.42 -20.31 -21.13
N GLU A 494 34.52 -20.34 -20.37
CA GLU A 494 35.18 -19.12 -19.84
C GLU A 494 35.59 -18.18 -21.00
N ASP A 495 36.20 -18.71 -22.07
CA ASP A 495 36.57 -17.90 -23.25
C ASP A 495 35.36 -17.25 -23.93
N ILE A 496 34.19 -17.92 -23.95
CA ILE A 496 32.94 -17.35 -24.48
C ILE A 496 32.45 -16.21 -23.58
N GLU A 497 32.44 -16.40 -22.26
CA GLU A 497 32.10 -15.34 -21.30
C GLU A 497 32.98 -14.11 -21.51
N ASP A 498 34.29 -14.30 -21.61
CA ASP A 498 35.27 -13.24 -21.83
C ASP A 498 35.06 -12.51 -23.13
N PHE A 499 34.80 -13.28 -24.20
CA PHE A 499 34.50 -12.71 -25.50
C PHE A 499 33.27 -11.79 -25.45
N LEU A 500 32.22 -12.21 -24.74
CA LEU A 500 31.01 -11.42 -24.54
C LEU A 500 31.29 -10.16 -23.71
N MET A 501 32.01 -10.28 -22.60
CA MET A 501 32.41 -9.15 -21.75
C MET A 501 33.29 -8.15 -22.51
N LEU A 502 34.22 -8.63 -23.35
CA LEU A 502 35.10 -7.78 -24.16
C LEU A 502 34.34 -6.92 -25.18
N LYS A 503 33.15 -7.32 -25.64
CA LYS A 503 32.31 -6.48 -26.51
C LYS A 503 31.94 -5.16 -25.83
N GLY A 504 31.83 -5.14 -24.51
CA GLY A 504 31.52 -3.93 -23.73
C GLY A 504 32.57 -2.82 -23.87
N PHE A 505 33.81 -3.15 -24.23
CA PHE A 505 34.88 -2.17 -24.50
C PHE A 505 34.95 -1.72 -25.97
N LYS A 506 34.25 -2.40 -26.88
CA LYS A 506 34.51 -2.32 -28.34
C LYS A 506 33.65 -1.31 -29.10
N GLN A 507 32.72 -0.58 -28.48
CA GLN A 507 31.83 0.31 -29.25
C GLN A 507 31.61 1.68 -28.58
N GLY A 508 32.02 2.75 -29.29
CA GLY A 508 31.90 4.16 -28.92
C GLY A 508 32.96 5.04 -29.63
N PRO A 509 32.75 6.36 -29.78
CA PRO A 509 33.78 7.27 -30.28
C PRO A 509 34.94 7.30 -29.27
N GLY A 510 36.08 6.70 -29.64
CA GLY A 510 37.22 6.48 -28.73
C GLY A 510 37.35 5.03 -28.26
N MET A 511 37.30 4.07 -29.18
CA MET A 511 37.69 2.67 -28.92
C MET A 511 38.99 2.65 -28.11
N LEU A 512 38.95 2.03 -26.92
CA LEU A 512 40.17 1.83 -26.15
C LEU A 512 41.10 0.93 -26.96
N ASN A 513 42.37 1.34 -27.10
CA ASN A 513 43.40 0.42 -27.57
C ASN A 513 43.43 -0.80 -26.64
N ILE A 514 43.80 -1.96 -27.19
CA ILE A 514 43.94 -3.24 -26.48
C ILE A 514 44.78 -3.07 -25.20
N GLU A 515 45.85 -2.29 -25.25
CA GLU A 515 46.69 -1.97 -24.08
C GLU A 515 45.91 -1.26 -22.96
N ALA A 516 45.02 -0.34 -23.32
CA ALA A 516 44.20 0.39 -22.36
C ALA A 516 43.11 -0.49 -21.73
N ILE A 517 42.54 -1.43 -22.52
CA ILE A 517 41.62 -2.46 -22.01
C ILE A 517 42.37 -3.37 -21.01
N HIS A 518 43.55 -3.87 -21.37
CA HIS A 518 44.39 -4.69 -20.49
C HIS A 518 44.74 -3.97 -19.19
N LYS A 519 45.17 -2.70 -19.27
CA LYS A 519 45.50 -1.91 -18.08
C LYS A 519 44.29 -1.79 -17.15
N ARG A 520 43.09 -1.57 -17.68
CA ARG A 520 41.86 -1.49 -16.88
C ARG A 520 41.52 -2.83 -16.21
N ILE A 521 41.61 -3.93 -16.96
CA ILE A 521 41.37 -5.28 -16.41
C ILE A 521 42.38 -5.58 -15.30
N GLN A 522 43.67 -5.33 -15.53
CA GLN A 522 44.70 -5.53 -14.52
C GLN A 522 44.48 -4.68 -13.27
N ASN A 523 44.08 -3.42 -13.44
CA ASN A 523 43.75 -2.53 -12.32
C ASN A 523 42.54 -3.05 -11.52
N ASP A 524 41.45 -3.46 -12.16
CA ASP A 524 40.28 -4.05 -11.47
C ASP A 524 40.66 -5.32 -10.71
N VAL A 525 41.44 -6.19 -11.36
CA VAL A 525 41.94 -7.43 -10.76
C VAL A 525 42.84 -7.17 -9.55
N GLN A 526 43.70 -6.15 -9.64
CA GLN A 526 44.58 -5.74 -8.55
C GLN A 526 43.76 -5.16 -7.38
N GLN A 527 42.78 -4.29 -7.65
CA GLN A 527 41.88 -3.75 -6.63
C GLN A 527 41.09 -4.85 -5.91
N LYS A 528 40.61 -5.87 -6.63
CA LYS A 528 39.93 -7.03 -6.00
C LYS A 528 40.86 -7.82 -5.09
N ARG A 529 42.12 -8.00 -5.47
CA ARG A 529 43.12 -8.66 -4.63
C ARG A 529 43.38 -7.87 -3.35
N GLU A 530 43.53 -6.56 -3.48
CA GLU A 530 43.74 -5.67 -2.33
C GLU A 530 42.53 -5.70 -1.38
N ARG A 531 41.30 -5.72 -1.90
CA ARG A 531 40.09 -5.88 -1.06
C ARG A 531 40.04 -7.23 -0.34
N LEU A 532 40.29 -8.33 -1.04
CA LEU A 532 40.31 -9.67 -0.44
C LEU A 532 41.40 -9.78 0.63
N ALA A 533 42.58 -9.22 0.38
CA ALA A 533 43.66 -9.18 1.36
C ALA A 533 43.27 -8.39 2.62
N MET A 534 42.57 -7.25 2.48
CA MET A 534 42.06 -6.47 3.62
C MET A 534 40.93 -7.20 4.37
N GLU A 535 40.02 -7.88 3.67
CA GLU A 535 38.98 -8.68 4.31
C GLU A 535 39.58 -9.85 5.10
N GLN A 536 40.54 -10.55 4.50
CA GLN A 536 41.27 -11.64 5.17
C GLN A 536 42.07 -11.14 6.36
N SER A 537 42.77 -10.00 6.26
CA SER A 537 43.48 -9.43 7.40
C SER A 537 42.52 -9.02 8.52
N SER A 538 41.34 -8.47 8.19
CA SER A 538 40.32 -8.11 9.19
C SER A 538 39.67 -9.32 9.87
N ILE A 539 39.57 -10.46 9.18
CA ILE A 539 39.08 -11.73 9.73
C ILE A 539 40.17 -12.38 10.58
N GLN A 540 41.43 -12.32 10.14
CA GLN A 540 42.58 -12.84 10.86
C GLN A 540 42.83 -12.04 12.14
N GLU A 541 42.75 -10.71 12.12
CA GLU A 541 42.79 -9.87 13.32
C GLU A 541 41.64 -10.17 14.29
N LYS A 542 40.44 -10.52 13.78
CA LYS A 542 39.32 -10.97 14.62
C LYS A 542 39.51 -12.37 15.19
N LYS A 543 40.12 -13.29 14.44
CA LYS A 543 40.45 -14.65 14.90
C LYS A 543 41.61 -14.67 15.89
N GLU A 544 42.65 -13.87 15.65
CA GLU A 544 43.78 -13.66 16.57
C GLU A 544 43.35 -12.95 17.85
N ALA A 545 42.24 -12.21 17.83
CA ALA A 545 41.60 -11.66 19.02
C ALA A 545 40.69 -12.67 19.77
N GLU A 546 40.32 -13.80 19.16
CA GLU A 546 39.39 -14.78 19.75
C GLU A 546 40.01 -16.14 20.13
N GLU A 547 41.08 -16.64 19.50
CA GLU A 547 41.63 -17.96 19.86
C GLU A 547 43.13 -18.16 19.56
N ASP A 548 43.83 -18.74 20.54
CA ASP A 548 45.22 -19.20 20.51
C ASP A 548 45.47 -20.17 19.34
N LYS A 549 46.48 -19.83 18.52
CA LYS A 549 47.24 -20.68 17.58
C LYS A 549 46.55 -21.91 17.01
N THR A 550 45.99 -21.77 15.82
CA THR A 550 45.89 -22.88 14.86
C THR A 550 46.51 -22.47 13.52
N ASP A 551 47.35 -23.36 12.98
CA ASP A 551 48.24 -23.11 11.84
C ASP A 551 47.49 -22.81 10.53
N ASP A 552 48.10 -21.95 9.70
CA ASP A 552 47.58 -21.47 8.42
C ASP A 552 47.41 -22.62 7.39
N PRO A 553 46.17 -22.89 6.90
CA PRO A 553 45.91 -23.93 5.89
C PRO A 553 46.63 -23.71 4.53
N PHE A 554 47.05 -22.47 4.22
CA PHE A 554 47.77 -22.18 2.98
C PHE A 554 49.27 -22.53 3.08
N GLU A 555 49.87 -22.46 4.27
CA GLU A 555 51.24 -22.94 4.49
C GLU A 555 51.31 -24.48 4.54
N LEU A 556 50.21 -25.14 4.93
CA LEU A 556 50.09 -26.61 4.97
C LEU A 556 49.81 -27.25 3.59
N GLY A 557 49.51 -26.46 2.55
CA GLY A 557 49.32 -26.97 1.19
C GLY A 557 48.06 -27.81 0.98
N GLU A 558 47.07 -27.73 1.88
CA GLU A 558 45.83 -28.53 1.80
C GLU A 558 44.80 -27.94 0.82
N VAL A 559 44.96 -26.67 0.41
CA VAL A 559 44.08 -26.00 -0.55
C VAL A 559 44.86 -25.69 -1.82
N GLU A 560 44.56 -26.39 -2.91
CA GLU A 560 45.03 -26.00 -4.25
C GLU A 560 44.45 -24.63 -4.60
N ASP A 561 45.35 -23.65 -4.75
CA ASP A 561 45.07 -22.36 -5.38
C ASP A 561 44.43 -22.62 -6.75
N GLN A 562 43.11 -22.40 -6.85
CA GLN A 562 42.37 -22.41 -8.12
C GLN A 562 42.79 -21.19 -8.92
N LYS A 563 44.05 -21.25 -9.39
CA LYS A 563 44.70 -20.30 -10.24
C LYS A 563 43.82 -20.03 -11.44
N ARG A 564 43.25 -18.83 -11.42
CA ARG A 564 42.92 -18.00 -12.58
C ARG A 564 43.67 -18.46 -13.84
N LYS A 565 42.95 -19.12 -14.74
CA LYS A 565 43.37 -19.31 -16.14
C LYS A 565 43.07 -18.10 -17.03
N PHE A 566 42.51 -17.04 -16.49
CA PHE A 566 42.07 -15.87 -17.25
C PHE A 566 43.19 -15.11 -18.01
N ILE A 567 44.46 -15.24 -17.61
CA ILE A 567 45.53 -14.36 -18.15
C ILE A 567 46.73 -15.13 -18.72
N ALA A 568 46.78 -16.46 -18.65
CA ALA A 568 48.06 -17.11 -18.90
C ALA A 568 48.45 -17.23 -20.39
N LYS A 569 47.63 -17.75 -21.34
CA LYS A 569 48.21 -18.22 -22.64
C LYS A 569 47.35 -18.22 -23.93
N TYR A 570 46.11 -17.73 -24.00
CA TYR A 570 45.20 -18.05 -25.12
C TYR A 570 44.51 -16.80 -25.72
N ARG A 571 44.91 -16.16 -26.82
CA ARG A 571 45.44 -16.62 -28.12
C ARG A 571 44.65 -17.79 -28.72
N PRO A 572 43.89 -17.55 -29.79
CA PRO A 572 43.96 -18.42 -30.95
C PRO A 572 45.34 -18.22 -31.58
N HIS A 573 46.20 -19.24 -31.54
CA HIS A 573 47.14 -19.44 -32.63
C HIS A 573 46.29 -19.84 -33.85
N GLU A 574 46.58 -19.30 -35.04
CA GLU A 574 45.83 -19.53 -36.29
C GLU A 574 45.63 -21.02 -36.71
N LYS A 575 46.11 -21.98 -35.92
CA LYS A 575 46.09 -23.42 -36.20
C LYS A 575 45.09 -24.24 -35.36
N VAL A 576 44.35 -23.66 -34.42
CA VAL A 576 43.47 -24.44 -33.50
C VAL A 576 42.00 -24.48 -33.94
N TRP A 577 41.64 -23.76 -35.00
CA TRP A 577 40.33 -23.90 -35.66
C TRP A 577 40.40 -24.98 -36.75
N ASN A 578 40.70 -26.22 -36.38
CA ASN A 578 40.36 -27.36 -37.23
C ASN A 578 38.92 -27.76 -36.91
N PHE A 579 37.97 -26.98 -37.42
CA PHE A 579 36.69 -27.55 -37.80
C PHE A 579 37.00 -28.53 -38.94
N ILE A 580 36.97 -29.82 -38.64
CA ILE A 580 37.02 -30.88 -39.64
C ILE A 580 35.76 -30.74 -40.52
N GLN A 581 35.97 -30.63 -41.84
CA GLN A 581 34.95 -30.85 -42.87
C GLN A 581 34.53 -32.31 -42.92
#